data_AF-H2Z9Z0-F1
#
_entry.id   AF-H2Z9Z0-F1
#
_cell.length_a   1.000
_cell.length_b   1.000
_cell.length_c   1.000
_cell.angle_alpha   90.00
_cell.angle_beta   90.00
_cell.angle_gamma   90.00
#
_symmetry.space_group_name_H-M   'P 1'
#
loop_
_entity.id
_entity.type
_entity.pdbx_description
1 polymer ?
#
loop_
_entity_poly.entity_id
_entity_poly.type
_entity_poly.pdbx_seq_one_letter_code
_entity_poly.pdbx_strand_id
1 'polypeptide(L)' 'QSSPKDRENCRRSPNWSPTEIRTLCDFVQRHKAELFGTVKNTKGVNANKKKLWGEAASTISASSGRNRDWYQVR' A
#
# COMPACT_ATOMS: atom_id res chain seq x y z
N GLN A 1 37.13 14.38 2.17
CA GLN A 1 36.65 14.26 0.78
C GLN A 1 35.70 13.08 0.71
N SER A 2 34.45 13.32 0.31
CA SER A 2 33.52 12.38 -0.32
C SER A 2 32.24 13.14 -0.64
N SER A 3 31.97 13.34 -1.92
CA SER A 3 30.72 13.89 -2.49
C SER A 3 30.57 13.24 -3.86
N PRO A 4 29.44 13.41 -4.55
CA PRO A 4 28.02 13.22 -4.23
C PRO A 4 27.44 12.12 -5.16
N LYS A 5 26.11 11.88 -5.25
CA LYS A 5 25.38 11.11 -6.31
C LYS A 5 24.89 9.67 -6.06
N ASP A 6 25.32 8.93 -5.05
CA ASP A 6 24.79 7.55 -4.83
C ASP A 6 23.46 7.48 -4.05
N ARG A 7 22.86 8.62 -3.68
CA ARG A 7 21.52 8.65 -3.05
C ARG A 7 20.37 8.68 -4.04
N GLU A 8 20.63 8.58 -5.35
CA GLU A 8 19.60 8.74 -6.38
C GLU A 8 19.15 7.42 -7.05
N ASN A 9 19.81 6.28 -6.80
CA ASN A 9 19.48 5.02 -7.47
C ASN A 9 19.17 3.85 -6.52
N CYS A 10 18.48 4.18 -5.43
CA CYS A 10 17.87 3.20 -4.56
C CYS A 10 16.39 3.54 -4.40
N ARG A 11 15.67 3.60 -5.54
CA ARG A 11 14.28 3.10 -5.57
C ARG A 11 14.32 1.60 -5.26
N ARG A 12 14.84 1.24 -4.08
CA ARG A 12 14.77 -0.10 -3.53
C ARG A 12 13.29 -0.34 -3.39
N SER A 13 12.79 -1.36 -4.07
CA SER A 13 11.52 -1.97 -3.78
C SER A 13 11.30 -1.88 -2.27
N PRO A 14 10.12 -1.40 -1.81
CA PRO A 14 9.95 -1.18 -0.38
C PRO A 14 10.32 -2.50 0.30
N ASN A 15 11.19 -2.47 1.32
CA ASN A 15 11.61 -3.68 2.01
C ASN A 15 10.38 -4.23 2.74
N TRP A 16 9.53 -4.95 2.02
CA TRP A 16 8.30 -5.55 2.51
C TRP A 16 8.71 -6.79 3.29
N SER A 17 8.44 -6.80 4.57
CA SER A 17 8.56 -7.99 5.39
C SER A 17 7.49 -9.01 4.98
N PRO A 18 7.72 -10.31 5.20
CA PRO A 18 6.72 -11.34 4.96
C PRO A 18 5.39 -11.07 5.69
N THR A 19 5.45 -10.45 6.88
CA THR A 19 4.27 -10.03 7.64
C THR A 19 3.50 -8.93 6.93
N GLU A 20 4.17 -7.88 6.45
CA GLU A 20 3.51 -6.81 5.68
C GLU A 20 2.81 -7.37 4.44
N ILE A 21 3.47 -8.29 3.73
CA ILE A 21 2.89 -8.95 2.53
C ILE A 21 1.68 -9.79 2.89
N ARG A 22 1.74 -10.57 3.98
CA ARG A 22 0.61 -11.40 4.43
C ARG A 22 -0.59 -10.55 4.84
N THR A 23 -0.35 -9.48 5.61
CA THR A 23 -1.40 -8.53 6.03
C THR A 23 -2.03 -7.86 4.80
N LEU A 24 -1.21 -7.42 3.84
CA LEU A 24 -1.71 -6.86 2.59
C LEU A 24 -2.54 -7.87 1.79
N CYS A 25 -2.05 -9.11 1.66
CA CYS A 25 -2.72 -10.16 0.92
C CYS A 25 -4.07 -10.53 1.55
N ASP A 26 -4.11 -10.71 2.86
CA ASP A 26 -5.34 -10.98 3.62
C ASP A 26 -6.36 -9.83 3.49
N PHE A 27 -5.90 -8.58 3.60
CA PHE A 27 -6.75 -7.41 3.41
C PHE A 27 -7.32 -7.35 1.98
N VAL A 28 -6.47 -7.51 0.97
CA VAL A 28 -6.87 -7.51 -0.44
C VAL A 28 -7.83 -8.65 -0.74
N GLN A 29 -7.63 -9.83 -0.17
CA GLN A 29 -8.51 -10.97 -0.36
C GLN A 29 -9.89 -10.71 0.23
N ARG A 30 -9.99 -10.10 1.41
CA ARG A 30 -11.26 -9.72 2.05
C ARG A 30 -12.00 -8.65 1.27
N HIS A 31 -11.29 -7.66 0.74
CA HIS A 31 -11.87 -6.50 0.04
C HIS A 31 -11.78 -6.58 -1.49
N LYS A 32 -11.50 -7.77 -2.05
CA LYS A 32 -11.24 -7.97 -3.48
C LYS A 32 -12.36 -7.41 -4.37
N ALA A 33 -13.61 -7.63 -3.99
CA ALA A 33 -14.77 -7.16 -4.75
C ALA A 33 -14.88 -5.63 -4.74
N GLU A 34 -14.53 -4.97 -3.64
CA GLU A 34 -14.60 -3.51 -3.53
C GLU A 34 -13.41 -2.82 -4.22
N LEU A 35 -12.23 -3.43 -4.15
CA LEU A 35 -10.99 -2.92 -4.74
C LEU A 35 -10.95 -3.15 -6.26
N PHE A 36 -11.28 -4.36 -6.71
CA PHE A 36 -11.11 -4.82 -8.10
C PHE A 36 -12.42 -5.12 -8.81
N GLY A 37 -13.57 -5.08 -8.12
CA GLY A 37 -14.85 -5.33 -8.76
C GLY A 37 -15.18 -4.29 -9.83
N THR A 38 -15.93 -4.74 -10.84
CA THR A 38 -16.37 -3.99 -12.01
C THR A 38 -17.54 -3.06 -11.68
N VAL A 39 -17.50 -2.38 -10.53
CA VAL A 39 -18.47 -1.32 -10.23
C VAL A 39 -18.11 -0.11 -11.08
N LYS A 40 -19.10 0.42 -11.82
CA LYS A 40 -18.96 1.63 -12.66
C LYS A 40 -18.18 2.69 -11.88
N ASN A 41 -17.11 3.22 -12.47
CA ASN A 41 -16.21 4.24 -11.89
C ASN A 41 -16.97 5.56 -11.62
N THR A 42 -17.84 5.55 -10.62
CA THR A 42 -18.47 6.75 -10.08
C THR A 42 -17.54 7.38 -9.06
N LYS A 43 -17.63 8.70 -8.85
CA LYS A 43 -16.78 9.42 -7.88
C LYS A 43 -16.79 8.77 -6.48
N GLY A 44 -17.92 8.20 -6.05
CA GLY A 44 -18.05 7.50 -4.76
C GLY A 44 -17.24 6.20 -4.68
N VAL A 45 -17.18 5.42 -5.76
CA VAL A 45 -16.41 4.16 -5.82
C VAL A 45 -14.91 4.43 -5.73
N ASN A 46 -14.42 5.48 -6.39
CA ASN A 46 -13.01 5.88 -6.30
C ASN A 46 -12.62 6.37 -4.89
N ALA A 47 -13.52 7.11 -4.23
CA ALA A 47 -13.32 7.52 -2.84
C ALA A 47 -13.27 6.31 -1.89
N ASN A 48 -14.17 5.33 -2.09
CA ASN A 48 -14.19 4.10 -1.28
C ASN A 48 -12.91 3.27 -1.48
N LYS A 49 -12.45 3.11 -2.73
CA LYS A 49 -11.18 2.42 -3.02
C LYS A 49 -10.00 3.11 -2.34
N LYS A 50 -9.91 4.44 -2.42
CA LYS A 50 -8.86 5.19 -1.74
C LYS A 50 -8.92 5.00 -0.22
N LYS A 51 -10.12 4.99 0.36
CA LYS A 51 -10.32 4.74 1.80
C LYS A 51 -9.82 3.35 2.18
N LEU A 52 -10.20 2.31 1.43
CA LEU A 52 -9.76 0.94 1.67
C LEU A 52 -8.23 0.78 1.57
N TRP A 53 -7.59 1.40 0.58
CA TRP A 53 -6.12 1.40 0.49
C TRP A 53 -5.46 2.16 1.65
N GLY A 54 -6.07 3.25 2.13
CA GLY A 54 -5.62 3.96 3.34
C GLY A 54 -5.75 3.11 4.60
N GLU A 55 -6.82 2.33 4.70
CA GLU A 55 -7.05 1.40 5.80
C GLU A 55 -6.02 0.27 5.78
N ALA A 56 -5.77 -0.34 4.62
CA ALA A 56 -4.70 -1.33 4.42
C ALA A 56 -3.34 -0.78 4.86
N ALA A 57 -3.01 0.44 4.45
CA ALA A 57 -1.77 1.12 4.83
C ALA A 57 -1.64 1.30 6.35
N SER A 58 -2.75 1.65 7.01
CA SER A 58 -2.82 1.80 8.46
C SER A 58 -2.64 0.46 9.18
N THR A 59 -3.29 -0.61 8.70
CA THR A 59 -3.15 -1.96 9.25
C THR A 59 -1.73 -2.50 9.12
N ILE A 60 -1.10 -2.30 7.94
CA ILE A 60 0.28 -2.70 7.69
C ILE A 60 1.23 -1.90 8.59
N SER A 61 0.98 -0.59 8.74
CA SER A 61 1.79 0.27 9.60
C SER A 61 1.71 -0.14 11.07
N ALA A 62 0.51 -0.47 11.55
CA ALA A 62 0.30 -0.99 12.91
C ALA A 62 0.98 -2.34 13.14
N SER A 63 0.98 -3.23 12.14
CA SER A 63 1.57 -4.57 12.24
C SER A 63 3.09 -4.57 12.22
N SER A 64 3.70 -3.53 11.65
CA SER A 64 5.13 -3.55 11.26
C SER A 64 5.95 -2.44 11.92
N GLY A 65 5.28 -1.47 12.56
CA GLY A 65 5.90 -0.26 13.10
C GLY A 65 6.48 0.68 12.03
N ARG A 66 6.24 0.40 10.73
CA ARG A 66 6.70 1.20 9.59
C ARG A 66 5.54 1.91 8.96
N ASN A 67 5.59 3.24 8.92
CA ASN A 67 4.56 4.02 8.24
C ASN A 67 4.63 3.76 6.72
N ARG A 68 3.60 3.13 6.16
CA ARG A 68 3.44 2.91 4.71
C ARG A 68 2.42 3.90 4.17
N ASP A 69 2.75 4.54 3.06
CA ASP A 69 1.76 5.38 2.36
C ASP A 69 0.83 4.50 1.52
N TRP A 70 -0.46 4.88 1.45
CA TRP A 70 -1.48 4.15 0.70
C TRP A 70 -1.17 4.02 -0.79
N TYR A 71 -0.40 4.95 -1.37
CA TYR A 71 0.08 4.87 -2.75
C TYR A 71 1.12 3.76 -2.94
N GLN A 72 1.87 3.39 -1.89
CA GLN A 72 2.82 2.29 -1.95
C GLN A 72 2.15 0.92 -1.79
N VAL A 73 0.96 0.89 -1.18
CA VAL A 73 0.21 -0.33 -0.84
C VAL A 73 -0.71 -0.77 -1.98
N ARG A 74 -1.21 0.18 -2.77
CA ARG A 74 -2.05 -0.04 -3.97
C ARG A 74 -1.27 -0.67 -5.11
#